data_AF-A0A2E3MRZ9-F1
#
_entry.id   AF-A0A2E3MRZ9-F1
#
_cell.length_a   1.000
_cell.length_b   1.000
_cell.length_c   1.000
_cell.angle_alpha   90.00
_cell.angle_beta   90.00
_cell.angle_gamma   90.00
#
_symmetry.space_group_name_H-M   'P 1'
#
loop_
_entity.id
_entity.type
_entity.pdbx_description
1 polymer ?
#
loop_
_entity_poly.entity_id
_entity_poly.type
_entity_poly.pdbx_seq_one_letter_code
_entity_poly.pdbx_strand_id
1 'polypeptide(L)'
;MCPADRRQFLAQTTAALTASRLVTEGERTTRLAQGRSQIPTTNRDPQNHSDPNLHLLVDDHEIARHENVSRVLNRMHKHPGPVLVADRPWEGERAQAWGSVIQEPDGLFRIWYFAFNTERRWDELDRGGYCYAESRDGIHWTKPDLNLFEFRGSKRNNLFYSCAPDGVNLVDEELARRGVGLPAIDEKGETIGVINNLDGLTVVRDDDDPDPQKRYKLIANMQDHRMWAPYNPQRYPNVTPQQVNKSARVFGQYMDTSPDGIHWTRRPQRLMAARGGDYMMVTRDHRNKQ
;
A
#
# COMPACT_ATOMS: atom_id res chain seq x y z
N MET A 1 -32.33 14.91 12.62
CA MET A 1 -31.57 14.13 11.61
C MET A 1 -31.73 12.67 11.98
N CYS A 2 -32.31 11.83 11.12
CA CYS A 2 -32.36 10.39 11.35
C CYS A 2 -30.93 9.85 11.46
N PRO A 3 -30.58 9.10 12.53
CA PRO A 3 -29.30 8.41 12.57
C PRO A 3 -29.25 7.40 11.42
N ALA A 4 -28.11 7.31 10.74
CA ALA A 4 -27.88 6.29 9.74
C ALA A 4 -28.08 4.91 10.39
N ASP A 5 -29.02 4.13 9.88
CA ASP A 5 -29.31 2.78 10.37
C ASP A 5 -28.12 1.87 10.05
N ARG A 6 -27.66 1.07 11.03
CA ARG A 6 -26.66 0.00 10.90
C ARG A 6 -26.88 -0.86 9.66
N ARG A 7 -28.14 -1.08 9.25
CA ARG A 7 -28.49 -1.79 8.01
C ARG A 7 -28.01 -1.07 6.75
N GLN A 8 -28.02 0.26 6.71
CA GLN A 8 -27.52 1.03 5.56
C GLN A 8 -25.99 0.98 5.46
N PHE A 9 -25.27 1.03 6.59
CA PHE A 9 -23.81 0.90 6.59
C PHE A 9 -23.37 -0.50 6.16
N LEU A 10 -23.96 -1.55 6.75
CA LEU A 10 -23.65 -2.93 6.37
C LEU A 10 -24.04 -3.25 4.92
N ALA A 11 -25.20 -2.76 4.45
CA ALA A 11 -25.61 -2.96 3.06
C ALA A 11 -24.67 -2.28 2.04
N GLN A 12 -24.06 -1.13 2.39
CA GLN A 12 -23.05 -0.48 1.56
C GLN A 12 -21.76 -1.30 1.47
N THR A 13 -21.35 -1.98 2.55
CA THR A 13 -20.24 -2.94 2.51
C THR A 13 -20.57 -4.23 1.76
N THR A 14 -21.81 -4.73 1.83
CA THR A 14 -22.21 -5.96 1.10
C THR A 14 -22.31 -5.76 -0.40
N ALA A 15 -22.63 -4.54 -0.88
CA ALA A 15 -22.65 -4.22 -2.31
C ALA A 15 -21.26 -4.29 -2.97
N ALA A 16 -20.17 -4.20 -2.18
CA ALA A 16 -18.81 -4.44 -2.66
C ALA A 16 -18.44 -5.95 -2.69
N LEU A 17 -19.22 -6.82 -2.05
CA LEU A 17 -18.91 -8.24 -1.85
C LEU A 17 -19.71 -9.20 -2.76
N THR A 18 -20.67 -8.72 -3.55
CA THR A 18 -21.49 -9.56 -4.46
C THR A 18 -20.75 -10.13 -5.69
N ALA A 19 -19.42 -10.15 -5.71
CA ALA A 19 -18.65 -10.80 -6.77
C ALA A 19 -18.23 -12.25 -6.46
N SER A 20 -18.30 -12.73 -5.20
CA SER A 20 -17.89 -14.11 -4.90
C SER A 20 -18.74 -14.74 -3.80
N ARG A 21 -19.71 -15.56 -4.19
CA ARG A 21 -20.37 -16.52 -3.30
C ARG A 21 -19.66 -17.87 -3.39
N LEU A 22 -19.30 -18.45 -2.26
CA LEU A 22 -19.34 -19.89 -2.04
C LEU A 22 -19.72 -20.18 -0.58
N VAL A 23 -20.60 -21.17 -0.44
CA VAL A 23 -21.30 -21.66 0.75
C VAL A 23 -20.43 -22.69 1.47
N THR A 24 -20.46 -22.75 2.82
CA THR A 24 -20.78 -23.99 3.58
C THR A 24 -20.88 -23.77 5.09
N GLU A 25 -21.88 -24.44 5.67
CA GLU A 25 -22.27 -24.50 7.08
C GLU A 25 -21.34 -25.36 7.95
N GLY A 26 -21.44 -25.16 9.28
CA GLY A 26 -20.94 -26.10 10.27
C GLY A 26 -21.02 -25.54 11.70
N GLU A 27 -22.19 -25.61 12.32
CA GLU A 27 -22.35 -25.29 13.75
C GLU A 27 -21.59 -26.29 14.63
N ARG A 28 -20.76 -25.78 15.55
CA ARG A 28 -20.31 -26.53 16.73
C ARG A 28 -20.56 -25.71 17.98
N THR A 29 -21.46 -26.20 18.82
CA THR A 29 -21.71 -25.73 20.17
C THR A 29 -20.62 -26.24 21.12
N THR A 30 -20.03 -25.36 21.92
CA THR A 30 -19.24 -25.73 23.10
C THR A 30 -19.59 -24.88 24.31
N ARG A 31 -19.84 -25.57 25.43
CA ARG A 31 -20.22 -25.03 26.74
C ARG A 31 -19.13 -24.16 27.37
N LEU A 32 -19.58 -23.19 28.16
CA LEU A 32 -18.80 -22.30 29.03
C LEU A 32 -18.06 -23.07 30.12
N ALA A 33 -16.75 -22.79 30.27
CA ALA A 33 -15.98 -23.06 31.48
C ALA A 33 -15.30 -21.76 31.95
N GLN A 34 -15.39 -21.50 33.25
CA GLN A 34 -15.02 -20.26 33.92
C GLN A 34 -13.50 -20.04 33.99
N GLY A 35 -13.10 -18.75 34.00
CA GLY A 35 -11.96 -18.29 34.80
C GLY A 35 -10.58 -18.34 34.15
N ARG A 36 -10.32 -17.43 33.22
CA ARG A 36 -9.05 -16.73 32.96
C ARG A 36 -9.37 -15.66 31.91
N SER A 37 -8.86 -14.43 32.05
CA SER A 37 -8.95 -13.43 30.98
C SER A 37 -8.11 -13.95 29.81
N GLN A 38 -8.73 -14.75 28.96
CA GLN A 38 -8.25 -15.01 27.63
C GLN A 38 -8.61 -13.75 26.87
N ILE A 39 -7.61 -12.95 26.48
CA ILE A 39 -7.77 -12.10 25.31
C ILE A 39 -8.30 -13.05 24.24
N PRO A 40 -9.54 -12.89 23.73
CA PRO A 40 -10.01 -13.76 22.68
C PRO A 40 -8.97 -13.66 21.58
N THR A 41 -8.53 -14.79 21.05
CA THR A 41 -7.66 -14.81 19.87
C THR A 41 -8.49 -14.28 18.72
N THR A 42 -8.70 -12.97 18.70
CA THR A 42 -9.62 -12.28 17.81
C THR A 42 -9.00 -12.36 16.43
N ASN A 43 -9.83 -12.84 15.51
CA ASN A 43 -9.60 -12.96 14.09
C ASN A 43 -8.22 -13.48 13.63
N ARG A 44 -8.07 -14.80 13.52
CA ARG A 44 -6.91 -15.41 12.84
C ARG A 44 -6.89 -15.15 11.33
N ASP A 45 -8.02 -14.71 10.77
CA ASP A 45 -8.16 -14.36 9.36
C ASP A 45 -8.71 -12.92 9.25
N PRO A 46 -7.85 -11.91 9.03
CA PRO A 46 -8.30 -10.52 8.96
C PRO A 46 -9.35 -10.25 7.85
N GLN A 47 -9.61 -11.20 6.94
CA GLN A 47 -10.63 -11.11 5.91
C GLN A 47 -11.97 -11.76 6.30
N ASN A 48 -12.05 -12.45 7.44
CA ASN A 48 -13.30 -13.04 7.92
C ASN A 48 -14.21 -11.99 8.57
N HIS A 49 -15.04 -11.33 7.76
CA HIS A 49 -16.01 -10.34 8.24
C HIS A 49 -17.19 -10.95 9.01
N SER A 50 -17.26 -12.28 9.07
CA SER A 50 -18.29 -13.03 9.83
C SER A 50 -17.81 -13.48 11.20
N ASP A 51 -16.59 -13.08 11.65
CA ASP A 51 -16.11 -13.40 13.00
C ASP A 51 -17.04 -12.74 14.04
N PRO A 52 -17.71 -13.52 14.92
CA PRO A 52 -18.59 -12.96 15.95
C PRO A 52 -17.85 -12.10 16.98
N ASN A 53 -16.51 -12.11 17.00
CA ASN A 53 -15.68 -11.26 17.84
C ASN A 53 -15.19 -9.98 17.11
N LEU A 54 -15.61 -9.76 15.86
CA LEU A 54 -15.34 -8.52 15.14
C LEU A 54 -16.39 -7.46 15.54
N HIS A 55 -15.96 -6.52 16.38
CA HIS A 55 -16.81 -5.44 16.89
C HIS A 55 -16.51 -4.12 16.17
N LEU A 56 -17.53 -3.51 15.57
CA LEU A 56 -17.41 -2.21 14.91
C LEU A 56 -17.87 -1.10 15.85
N LEU A 57 -16.92 -0.33 16.39
CA LEU A 57 -17.20 0.82 17.23
C LEU A 57 -17.53 2.07 16.41
N VAL A 58 -18.44 1.96 15.44
CA VAL A 58 -18.93 3.10 14.64
C VAL A 58 -20.13 3.79 15.28
N ASP A 59 -20.89 3.05 16.09
CA ASP A 59 -22.04 3.51 16.88
C ASP A 59 -22.00 2.88 18.29
N ASP A 60 -23.04 3.11 19.08
CA ASP A 60 -23.13 2.64 20.48
C ASP A 60 -23.90 1.33 20.63
N HIS A 61 -24.23 0.62 19.54
CA HIS A 61 -25.05 -0.60 19.60
C HIS A 61 -24.43 -1.71 20.46
N GLU A 62 -23.09 -1.84 20.43
CA GLU A 62 -22.35 -2.86 21.18
C GLU A 62 -21.77 -2.32 22.50
N ILE A 63 -22.07 -1.05 22.84
CA ILE A 63 -21.60 -0.40 24.06
C ILE A 63 -22.64 -0.58 25.16
N ALA A 64 -22.32 -1.44 26.13
CA ALA A 64 -23.20 -1.67 27.28
C ALA A 64 -23.27 -0.47 28.26
N ARG A 65 -22.17 0.29 28.39
CA ARG A 65 -22.07 1.48 29.26
C ARG A 65 -20.90 2.35 28.83
N HIS A 66 -21.06 3.67 28.95
CA HIS A 66 -19.99 4.65 28.88
C HIS A 66 -20.22 5.70 29.98
N GLU A 67 -19.17 6.23 30.60
CA GLU A 67 -19.27 7.24 31.65
C GLU A 67 -18.21 8.32 31.43
N ASN A 68 -18.60 9.58 31.61
CA ASN A 68 -17.72 10.74 31.45
C ASN A 68 -16.98 10.78 30.09
N VAL A 69 -17.55 10.15 29.06
CA VAL A 69 -17.06 10.18 27.67
C VAL A 69 -18.24 10.39 26.72
N SER A 70 -17.98 11.13 25.64
CA SER A 70 -18.93 11.39 24.55
C SER A 70 -18.31 11.03 23.21
N ARG A 71 -19.02 10.26 22.39
CA ARG A 71 -18.64 10.02 21.00
C ARG A 71 -18.94 11.26 20.16
N VAL A 72 -17.91 11.78 19.49
CA VAL A 72 -18.06 12.89 18.54
C VAL A 72 -17.62 12.41 17.17
N LEU A 73 -18.56 12.30 16.24
CA LEU A 73 -18.23 12.11 14.83
C LEU A 73 -17.97 13.48 14.20
N ASN A 74 -16.70 13.81 14.00
CA ASN A 74 -16.32 15.06 13.36
C ASN A 74 -16.85 15.10 11.92
N ARG A 75 -17.52 16.19 11.54
CA ARG A 75 -17.96 16.39 10.16
C ARG A 75 -16.73 16.66 9.29
N MET A 76 -16.43 15.74 8.38
CA MET A 76 -15.38 15.97 7.40
C MET A 76 -15.80 17.07 6.43
N HIS A 77 -14.95 18.09 6.28
CA HIS A 77 -15.11 19.12 5.25
C HIS A 77 -14.24 18.74 4.06
N LYS A 78 -14.88 18.39 2.94
CA LYS A 78 -14.16 18.08 1.71
C LYS A 78 -13.57 19.35 1.12
N HIS A 79 -12.26 19.33 0.83
CA HIS A 79 -11.61 20.40 0.09
C HIS A 79 -12.24 20.52 -1.33
N PRO A 80 -12.47 21.74 -1.86
CA PRO A 80 -13.19 21.93 -3.12
C PRO A 80 -12.47 21.34 -4.34
N GLY A 81 -11.14 21.22 -4.28
CA GLY A 81 -10.32 20.65 -5.35
C GLY A 81 -9.37 19.55 -4.87
N PRO A 82 -8.72 18.83 -5.79
CA PRO A 82 -7.65 17.91 -5.44
C PRO A 82 -6.48 18.68 -4.78
N VAL A 83 -5.97 18.15 -3.66
CA VAL A 83 -4.80 18.74 -2.98
C VAL A 83 -3.49 18.34 -3.63
N LEU A 84 -3.47 17.22 -4.36
CA LEU A 84 -2.32 16.75 -5.14
C LEU A 84 -2.79 16.44 -6.56
N VAL A 85 -2.12 17.01 -7.55
CA VAL A 85 -2.44 16.87 -8.97
C VAL A 85 -1.21 16.34 -9.70
N ALA A 86 -1.39 15.49 -10.73
CA ALA A 86 -0.32 15.13 -11.64
C ALA A 86 -0.13 16.26 -12.68
N ASP A 87 0.85 17.12 -12.44
CA ASP A 87 1.10 18.35 -13.22
C ASP A 87 2.55 18.44 -13.75
N ARG A 88 3.36 17.41 -13.49
CA ARG A 88 4.73 17.31 -14.00
C ARG A 88 4.82 16.34 -15.19
N PRO A 89 5.79 16.54 -16.10
CA PRO A 89 5.94 15.72 -17.29
C PRO A 89 6.09 14.22 -17.01
N TRP A 90 6.71 13.84 -15.89
CA TRP A 90 6.90 12.43 -15.51
C TRP A 90 5.70 11.82 -14.77
N GLU A 91 4.69 12.61 -14.37
CA GLU A 91 3.61 12.15 -13.46
C GLU A 91 2.40 11.48 -14.14
N GLY A 92 2.50 11.10 -15.41
CA GLY A 92 1.38 10.52 -16.15
C GLY A 92 0.12 11.40 -16.07
N GLU A 93 -1.03 10.80 -15.74
CA GLU A 93 -2.33 11.48 -15.67
C GLU A 93 -2.96 11.51 -14.27
N ARG A 94 -2.47 10.70 -13.34
CA ARG A 94 -3.02 10.57 -11.99
C ARG A 94 -1.92 10.52 -10.96
N ALA A 95 -2.10 11.31 -9.89
CA ALA A 95 -1.37 11.16 -8.64
C ALA A 95 -2.25 10.40 -7.63
N GLN A 96 -1.73 9.33 -7.07
CA GLN A 96 -2.40 8.50 -6.08
C GLN A 96 -1.51 8.35 -4.86
N ALA A 97 -1.99 8.85 -3.72
CA ALA A 97 -1.38 8.62 -2.43
C ALA A 97 -2.16 7.51 -1.70
N TRP A 98 -1.45 6.48 -1.22
CA TRP A 98 -2.02 5.41 -0.37
C TRP A 98 -1.86 5.74 1.11
N GLY A 99 -2.08 7.00 1.50
CA GLY A 99 -2.03 7.43 2.91
C GLY A 99 -0.63 7.68 3.48
N SER A 100 0.43 7.59 2.67
CA SER A 100 1.82 7.88 3.06
C SER A 100 2.10 9.37 3.26
N VAL A 101 1.41 10.01 4.20
CA VAL A 101 1.66 11.39 4.62
C VAL A 101 2.23 11.38 6.04
N ILE A 102 3.43 11.94 6.20
CA ILE A 102 4.10 12.04 7.51
C ILE A 102 4.34 13.51 7.81
N GLN A 103 4.06 13.94 9.04
CA GLN A 103 4.48 15.23 9.56
C GLN A 103 5.79 15.06 10.34
N GLU A 104 6.84 15.73 9.90
CA GLU A 104 8.12 15.80 10.58
C GLU A 104 8.04 16.67 11.86
N PRO A 105 8.96 16.50 12.84
CA PRO A 105 9.02 17.29 14.07
C PRO A 105 9.12 18.80 13.85
N ASP A 106 9.68 19.24 12.72
CA ASP A 106 9.75 20.66 12.36
C ASP A 106 8.44 21.18 11.72
N GLY A 107 7.41 20.32 11.65
CA GLY A 107 6.11 20.63 11.06
C GLY A 107 6.02 20.42 9.55
N LEU A 108 7.08 19.96 8.86
CA LEU A 108 7.03 19.67 7.43
C LEU A 108 6.20 18.41 7.17
N PHE A 109 5.15 18.53 6.35
CA PHE A 109 4.46 17.38 5.79
C PHE A 109 5.20 16.86 4.57
N ARG A 110 5.34 15.54 4.50
CA ARG A 110 5.95 14.82 3.39
C ARG A 110 4.97 13.80 2.87
N ILE A 111 4.88 13.66 1.56
CA ILE A 111 4.05 12.66 0.90
C ILE A 111 4.85 11.87 -0.12
N TRP A 112 4.69 10.55 -0.09
CA TRP A 112 5.17 9.63 -1.11
C TRP A 112 3.97 9.09 -1.86
N TYR A 113 3.94 9.30 -3.17
CA TYR A 113 2.78 8.98 -4.00
C TYR A 113 3.21 8.28 -5.26
N PHE A 114 2.27 7.54 -5.83
CA PHE A 114 2.43 6.93 -7.14
C PHE A 114 1.76 7.81 -8.19
N ALA A 115 2.51 8.10 -9.24
CA ALA A 115 2.02 8.76 -10.43
C ALA A 115 1.90 7.72 -11.54
N PHE A 116 0.83 7.73 -12.33
CA PHE A 116 0.66 6.75 -13.41
C PHE A 116 -0.27 7.24 -14.53
N ASN A 117 -0.13 6.60 -15.70
CA ASN A 117 -1.02 6.82 -16.84
C ASN A 117 -2.34 6.07 -16.61
N THR A 118 -3.45 6.66 -17.07
CA THR A 118 -4.68 5.88 -17.23
C THR A 118 -4.62 5.07 -18.52
N GLU A 119 -5.64 4.24 -18.76
CA GLU A 119 -5.80 3.48 -20.02
C GLU A 119 -5.75 4.37 -21.28
N ARG A 120 -5.92 5.70 -21.13
CA ARG A 120 -5.86 6.67 -22.23
C ARG A 120 -4.46 6.93 -22.78
N ARG A 121 -3.38 6.67 -22.01
CA ARG A 121 -1.97 6.94 -22.38
C ARG A 121 -1.06 5.75 -22.11
N TRP A 122 -1.48 4.56 -22.51
CA TRP A 122 -0.72 3.33 -22.29
C TRP A 122 0.56 3.24 -23.15
N ASP A 123 0.69 4.09 -24.18
CA ASP A 123 1.84 4.15 -25.09
C ASP A 123 3.02 4.98 -24.54
N GLU A 124 2.80 5.81 -23.50
CA GLU A 124 3.85 6.60 -22.84
C GLU A 124 4.54 5.82 -21.70
N LEU A 125 5.37 4.83 -22.07
CA LEU A 125 5.99 3.85 -21.16
C LEU A 125 7.06 4.38 -20.18
N ASP A 126 7.36 5.67 -20.21
CA ASP A 126 8.33 6.33 -19.33
C ASP A 126 7.67 7.31 -18.35
N ARG A 127 6.34 7.47 -18.41
CA ARG A 127 5.55 8.33 -17.53
C ARG A 127 4.81 7.53 -16.47
N GLY A 128 4.84 8.06 -15.25
CA GLY A 128 4.46 7.36 -14.05
C GLY A 128 5.69 6.89 -13.28
N GLY A 129 5.50 6.54 -12.02
CA GLY A 129 6.59 6.24 -11.10
C GLY A 129 6.28 6.75 -9.69
N TYR A 130 7.22 6.56 -8.78
CA TYR A 130 7.04 6.88 -7.38
C TYR A 130 7.66 8.24 -7.08
N CYS A 131 6.82 9.18 -6.71
CA CYS A 131 7.12 10.61 -6.59
C CYS A 131 6.97 11.10 -5.14
N TYR A 132 7.57 12.25 -4.86
CA TYR A 132 7.67 12.82 -3.51
C TYR A 132 7.30 14.30 -3.49
N ALA A 133 6.56 14.75 -2.47
CA ALA A 133 6.24 16.16 -2.30
C ALA A 133 6.25 16.60 -0.83
N GLU A 134 6.38 17.91 -0.63
CA GLU A 134 6.51 18.56 0.67
C GLU A 134 5.45 19.63 0.85
N SER A 135 4.98 19.83 2.08
CA SER A 135 4.01 20.87 2.40
C SER A 135 4.19 21.38 3.82
N ARG A 136 3.83 22.64 4.08
CA ARG A 136 3.76 23.21 5.45
C ARG A 136 2.34 23.22 6.02
N ASP A 137 1.33 22.96 5.20
CA ASP A 137 -0.09 23.03 5.58
C ASP A 137 -0.90 21.76 5.20
N GLY A 138 -0.28 20.81 4.51
CA GLY A 138 -0.90 19.58 4.01
C GLY A 138 -1.86 19.78 2.83
N ILE A 139 -1.99 21.01 2.32
CA ILE A 139 -2.93 21.39 1.25
C ILE A 139 -2.15 21.83 0.00
N HIS A 140 -1.12 22.65 0.16
CA HIS A 140 -0.28 23.14 -0.93
C HIS A 140 1.04 22.39 -0.94
N TRP A 141 1.31 21.69 -2.04
CA TRP A 141 2.45 20.77 -2.14
C TRP A 141 3.51 21.30 -3.11
N THR A 142 4.76 21.32 -2.65
CA THR A 142 5.97 21.57 -3.43
C THR A 142 6.56 20.23 -3.87
N LYS A 143 6.94 20.13 -5.14
CA LYS A 143 7.56 18.93 -5.75
C LYS A 143 9.03 19.23 -6.04
N PRO A 144 9.97 18.92 -5.13
CA PRO A 144 11.37 19.32 -5.28
C PRO A 144 12.12 18.45 -6.30
N ASP A 145 13.15 19.01 -6.93
CA ASP A 145 14.07 18.24 -7.78
C ASP A 145 14.99 17.37 -6.91
N LEU A 146 14.72 16.06 -6.85
CA LEU A 146 15.49 15.09 -6.08
C LEU A 146 16.77 14.63 -6.80
N ASN A 147 16.81 14.73 -8.13
CA ASN A 147 17.99 14.37 -8.94
C ASN A 147 18.44 12.90 -8.85
N LEU A 148 17.51 11.98 -8.57
CA LEU A 148 17.80 10.56 -8.36
C LEU A 148 17.66 9.73 -9.64
N PHE A 149 16.49 9.78 -10.27
CA PHE A 149 16.12 8.96 -11.41
C PHE A 149 16.04 9.79 -12.68
N GLU A 150 16.49 9.21 -13.79
CA GLU A 150 16.44 9.86 -15.09
C GLU A 150 15.03 9.73 -15.70
N PHE A 151 14.51 10.85 -16.20
CA PHE A 151 13.36 10.90 -17.08
C PHE A 151 13.74 11.72 -18.30
N ARG A 152 13.72 11.10 -19.48
CA ARG A 152 14.02 11.75 -20.78
C ARG A 152 15.31 12.58 -20.78
N GLY A 153 16.41 11.99 -20.31
CA GLY A 153 17.74 12.62 -20.31
C GLY A 153 17.98 13.64 -19.19
N SER A 154 17.05 13.80 -18.23
CA SER A 154 17.19 14.71 -17.09
C SER A 154 16.83 14.03 -15.79
N LYS A 155 17.58 14.34 -14.72
CA LYS A 155 17.23 13.94 -13.35
C LYS A 155 16.48 15.01 -12.57
N ARG A 156 16.27 16.21 -13.14
CA ARG A 156 15.49 17.29 -12.52
C ARG A 156 14.00 16.94 -12.46
N ASN A 157 13.65 16.15 -11.45
CA ASN A 157 12.33 15.65 -11.15
C ASN A 157 12.26 15.21 -9.67
N ASN A 158 11.06 14.88 -9.19
CA ASN A 158 10.81 14.42 -7.82
C ASN A 158 10.58 12.90 -7.70
N LEU A 159 11.10 12.10 -8.64
CA LEU A 159 11.07 10.64 -8.52
C LEU A 159 11.98 10.21 -7.37
N PHE A 160 11.45 9.44 -6.42
CA PHE A 160 12.19 8.97 -5.25
C PHE A 160 12.45 7.47 -5.26
N TYR A 161 11.69 6.70 -6.05
CA TYR A 161 11.86 5.27 -6.17
C TYR A 161 11.61 4.81 -7.60
N SER A 162 12.34 3.78 -8.03
CA SER A 162 12.11 3.10 -9.30
C SER A 162 12.57 1.65 -9.21
N CYS A 163 11.81 0.77 -9.84
CA CYS A 163 12.21 -0.62 -10.00
C CYS A 163 13.26 -0.83 -11.10
N ALA A 164 13.51 0.17 -11.95
CA ALA A 164 14.47 0.10 -13.06
C ALA A 164 15.92 0.10 -12.56
N PRO A 165 16.71 -0.99 -12.72
CA PRO A 165 18.02 -1.12 -12.07
C PRO A 165 19.01 0.01 -12.40
N ASP A 166 19.00 0.48 -13.64
CA ASP A 166 19.85 1.55 -14.18
C ASP A 166 19.44 2.97 -13.73
N GLY A 167 18.28 3.10 -13.08
CA GLY A 167 17.75 4.38 -12.64
C GLY A 167 17.09 5.21 -13.74
N VAL A 168 16.83 4.62 -14.91
CA VAL A 168 16.06 5.26 -15.99
C VAL A 168 14.58 4.91 -15.79
N ASN A 169 13.74 5.93 -15.61
CA ASN A 169 12.35 5.73 -15.26
C ASN A 169 11.58 5.02 -16.37
N LEU A 170 10.95 3.91 -16.02
CA LEU A 170 10.10 3.10 -16.88
C LEU A 170 8.91 2.60 -16.08
N VAL A 171 7.76 2.49 -16.74
CA VAL A 171 6.58 1.86 -16.14
C VAL A 171 6.83 0.38 -15.90
N ASP A 172 6.09 -0.15 -14.94
CA ASP A 172 6.11 -1.55 -14.53
C ASP A 172 5.97 -2.55 -15.69
N GLU A 173 5.11 -2.23 -16.64
CA GLU A 173 4.87 -3.03 -17.83
C GLU A 173 6.12 -3.20 -18.69
N GLU A 174 6.85 -2.12 -18.93
CA GLU A 174 8.04 -2.16 -19.77
C GLU A 174 9.19 -2.89 -19.06
N LEU A 175 9.32 -2.69 -17.75
CA LEU A 175 10.25 -3.46 -16.92
C LEU A 175 9.92 -4.96 -16.96
N ALA A 176 8.65 -5.32 -16.85
CA ALA A 176 8.18 -6.70 -16.92
C ALA A 176 8.40 -7.33 -18.30
N ARG A 177 8.13 -6.61 -19.40
CA ARG A 177 8.41 -7.06 -20.78
C ARG A 177 9.89 -7.33 -21.01
N ARG A 178 10.77 -6.49 -20.45
CA ARG A 178 12.23 -6.68 -20.48
C ARG A 178 12.72 -7.74 -19.49
N GLY A 179 11.88 -8.14 -18.53
CA GLY A 179 12.24 -9.07 -17.46
C GLY A 179 13.29 -8.51 -16.50
N VAL A 180 13.38 -7.19 -16.36
CA VAL A 180 14.33 -6.49 -15.50
C VAL A 180 13.62 -5.84 -14.32
N GLY A 181 14.33 -5.66 -13.21
CA GLY A 181 13.78 -5.11 -11.98
C GLY A 181 14.79 -5.19 -10.83
N LEU A 182 14.42 -4.69 -9.66
CA LEU A 182 15.21 -4.85 -8.44
C LEU A 182 15.31 -6.33 -8.05
N PRO A 183 16.35 -6.77 -7.32
CA PRO A 183 16.40 -8.13 -6.83
C PRO A 183 15.24 -8.39 -5.85
N ALA A 184 14.45 -9.43 -6.10
CA ALA A 184 13.45 -9.91 -5.16
C ALA A 184 14.15 -10.77 -4.10
N ILE A 185 14.37 -10.23 -2.90
CA ILE A 185 15.03 -10.93 -1.81
C ILE A 185 13.97 -11.50 -0.87
N ASP A 186 14.00 -12.79 -0.60
CA ASP A 186 13.03 -13.45 0.28
C ASP A 186 13.32 -13.23 1.78
N GLU A 187 12.50 -13.83 2.64
CA GLU A 187 12.60 -13.74 4.09
C GLU A 187 13.96 -14.25 4.63
N LYS A 188 14.64 -15.13 3.89
CA LYS A 188 15.93 -15.74 4.24
C LYS A 188 17.13 -15.03 3.62
N GLY A 189 16.90 -13.99 2.82
CA GLY A 189 17.96 -13.27 2.11
C GLY A 189 18.31 -13.87 0.74
N GLU A 190 17.54 -14.84 0.24
CA GLU A 190 17.78 -15.47 -1.06
C GLU A 190 17.13 -14.66 -2.19
N THR A 191 17.83 -14.51 -3.32
CA THR A 191 17.23 -13.86 -4.49
C THR A 191 16.33 -14.84 -5.24
N ILE A 192 15.04 -14.56 -5.27
CA ILE A 192 14.00 -15.45 -5.84
C ILE A 192 13.46 -14.98 -7.19
N GLY A 193 13.85 -13.79 -7.65
CA GLY A 193 13.38 -13.21 -8.90
C GLY A 193 13.72 -11.73 -9.01
N VAL A 194 12.88 -11.00 -9.76
CA VAL A 194 12.98 -9.54 -9.93
C VAL A 194 11.68 -8.88 -9.49
N ILE A 195 11.77 -7.69 -8.91
CA ILE A 195 10.65 -6.80 -8.60
C ILE A 195 10.63 -5.70 -9.65
N ASN A 196 9.56 -5.65 -10.44
CA ASN A 196 9.34 -4.64 -11.47
C ASN A 196 8.07 -3.81 -11.24
N ASN A 197 7.31 -4.11 -10.19
CA ASN A 197 6.14 -3.36 -9.77
C ASN A 197 6.06 -3.34 -8.24
N LEU A 198 5.51 -2.26 -7.69
CA LEU A 198 5.03 -2.22 -6.31
C LEU A 198 3.69 -1.47 -6.22
N ASP A 199 2.79 -1.96 -5.37
CA ASP A 199 1.45 -1.40 -5.16
C ASP A 199 1.18 -1.21 -3.66
N GLY A 200 0.31 -0.26 -3.32
CA GLY A 200 -0.01 0.06 -1.94
C GLY A 200 1.15 0.63 -1.14
N LEU A 201 2.02 1.39 -1.81
CA LEU A 201 3.21 1.98 -1.19
C LEU A 201 2.86 2.75 0.08
N THR A 202 3.39 2.26 1.19
CA THR A 202 3.30 2.86 2.51
C THR A 202 4.69 3.25 2.98
N VAL A 203 4.90 4.52 3.34
CA VAL A 203 6.11 4.95 4.06
C VAL A 203 5.76 5.14 5.52
N VAL A 204 6.57 4.52 6.39
CA VAL A 204 6.51 4.64 7.84
C VAL A 204 7.82 5.24 8.34
N ARG A 205 7.72 6.16 9.30
CA ARG A 205 8.87 6.63 10.08
C ARG A 205 8.92 5.91 11.42
N ASP A 206 10.09 5.37 11.74
CA ASP A 206 10.36 4.61 12.94
C ASP A 206 11.58 5.20 13.67
N ASP A 207 11.28 6.10 14.60
CA ASP A 207 12.31 6.76 15.43
C ASP A 207 12.89 5.86 16.52
N ASP A 208 12.28 4.70 16.78
CA ASP A 208 12.80 3.72 17.75
C ASP A 208 13.77 2.71 17.10
N ASP A 209 13.94 2.70 15.77
CA ASP A 209 14.91 1.81 15.12
C ASP A 209 16.34 2.23 15.53
N PRO A 210 17.14 1.31 16.13
CA PRO A 210 18.49 1.64 16.55
C PRO A 210 19.45 1.89 15.38
N ASP A 211 19.11 1.42 14.17
CA ASP A 211 19.88 1.69 12.96
C ASP A 211 19.33 2.96 12.27
N PRO A 212 20.09 4.08 12.29
CA PRO A 212 19.63 5.32 11.66
C PRO A 212 19.46 5.20 10.15
N GLN A 213 20.02 4.17 9.49
CA GLN A 213 19.78 3.88 8.06
C GLN A 213 18.39 3.30 7.80
N LYS A 214 17.65 2.93 8.85
CA LYS A 214 16.33 2.29 8.80
C LYS A 214 15.21 3.14 9.39
N ARG A 215 15.46 4.44 9.56
CA ARG A 215 14.51 5.41 10.09
C ARG A 215 13.21 5.44 9.28
N TYR A 216 13.30 5.38 7.96
CA TYR A 216 12.14 5.26 7.09
C TYR A 216 12.07 3.86 6.51
N LYS A 217 10.85 3.34 6.45
CA LYS A 217 10.53 2.01 5.94
C LYS A 217 9.46 2.16 4.85
N LEU A 218 9.79 1.74 3.65
CA LEU A 218 8.86 1.62 2.53
C LEU A 218 8.34 0.21 2.54
N ILE A 219 7.04 0.05 2.78
CA ILE A 219 6.38 -1.25 2.77
C ILE A 219 5.33 -1.24 1.67
N ALA A 220 5.39 -2.24 0.79
CA ALA A 220 4.50 -2.35 -0.36
C ALA A 220 4.28 -3.80 -0.74
N ASN A 221 3.19 -4.07 -1.47
CA ASN A 221 3.10 -5.31 -2.23
C ASN A 221 4.04 -5.18 -3.41
N MET A 222 5.01 -6.07 -3.56
CA MET A 222 5.95 -6.04 -4.67
C MET A 222 5.86 -7.31 -5.50
N GLN A 223 6.04 -7.15 -6.80
CA GLN A 223 5.67 -8.16 -7.79
C GLN A 223 6.68 -8.24 -8.93
N ASP A 224 6.71 -9.41 -9.55
CA ASP A 224 7.09 -9.54 -10.95
C ASP A 224 5.79 -9.57 -11.78
N HIS A 225 5.45 -8.45 -12.41
CA HIS A 225 4.17 -8.20 -13.04
C HIS A 225 3.87 -9.13 -14.23
N ARG A 226 4.87 -9.89 -14.71
CA ARG A 226 4.67 -11.00 -15.66
C ARG A 226 3.72 -12.08 -15.14
N MET A 227 3.52 -12.18 -13.81
CA MET A 227 2.53 -13.08 -13.23
C MET A 227 1.10 -12.81 -13.72
N TRP A 228 0.81 -11.57 -14.18
CA TRP A 228 -0.49 -11.18 -14.70
C TRP A 228 -0.70 -11.48 -16.19
N ALA A 229 0.29 -12.06 -16.88
CA ALA A 229 0.20 -12.40 -18.29
C ALA A 229 -1.02 -13.27 -18.67
N PRO A 230 -1.46 -14.26 -17.86
CA PRO A 230 -2.67 -15.03 -18.16
C PRO A 230 -3.95 -14.19 -18.19
N TYR A 231 -3.99 -13.08 -17.45
CA TYR A 231 -5.14 -12.17 -17.37
C TYR A 231 -5.03 -11.00 -18.35
N ASN A 232 -3.81 -10.62 -18.73
CA ASN A 232 -3.52 -9.47 -19.57
C ASN A 232 -2.49 -9.82 -20.68
N PRO A 233 -2.81 -10.76 -21.60
CA PRO A 233 -1.85 -11.25 -22.59
C PRO A 233 -1.39 -10.19 -23.59
N GLN A 234 -2.21 -9.16 -23.84
CA GLN A 234 -1.84 -8.03 -24.69
C GLN A 234 -0.78 -7.13 -24.04
N ARG A 235 -0.83 -7.00 -22.70
CA ARG A 235 0.09 -6.19 -21.90
C ARG A 235 1.45 -6.89 -21.75
N TYR A 236 1.41 -8.22 -21.67
CA TYR A 236 2.58 -9.09 -21.47
C TYR A 236 2.72 -10.14 -22.59
N PRO A 237 3.00 -9.71 -23.83
CA PRO A 237 3.16 -10.64 -24.93
C PRO A 237 4.38 -11.55 -24.69
N ASN A 238 4.29 -12.80 -25.15
CA ASN A 238 5.38 -13.78 -25.14
C ASN A 238 5.87 -14.24 -23.75
N VAL A 239 5.12 -13.99 -22.67
CA VAL A 239 5.44 -14.56 -21.35
C VAL A 239 5.02 -16.03 -21.31
N THR A 240 5.98 -16.92 -21.05
CA THR A 240 5.74 -18.37 -20.99
C THR A 240 5.11 -18.80 -19.66
N PRO A 241 4.41 -19.95 -19.61
CA PRO A 241 3.89 -20.49 -18.35
C PRO A 241 4.97 -20.68 -17.26
N GLN A 242 6.20 -21.02 -17.66
CA GLN A 242 7.32 -21.14 -16.73
C GLN A 242 7.71 -19.78 -16.13
N GLN A 243 7.72 -18.72 -16.94
CA GLN A 243 7.95 -17.36 -16.45
C GLN A 243 6.84 -16.93 -15.50
N VAL A 244 5.57 -17.15 -15.84
CA VAL A 244 4.42 -16.88 -14.93
C VAL A 244 4.60 -17.56 -13.58
N ASN A 245 4.93 -18.85 -13.57
CA ASN A 245 5.14 -19.60 -12.32
C ASN A 245 6.31 -19.05 -11.48
N LYS A 246 7.40 -18.61 -12.13
CA LYS A 246 8.52 -17.98 -11.43
C LYS A 246 8.14 -16.62 -10.86
N SER A 247 7.45 -15.81 -11.65
CA SER A 247 7.00 -14.46 -11.28
C SER A 247 5.99 -14.50 -10.13
N ALA A 248 5.06 -15.46 -10.13
CA ALA A 248 4.08 -15.62 -9.05
C ALA A 248 4.72 -15.89 -7.68
N ARG A 249 5.91 -16.50 -7.62
CA ARG A 249 6.65 -16.75 -6.37
C ARG A 249 7.25 -15.49 -5.77
N VAL A 250 7.40 -14.41 -6.56
CA VAL A 250 7.89 -13.12 -6.08
C VAL A 250 6.81 -12.40 -5.28
N PHE A 251 5.53 -12.59 -5.60
CA PHE A 251 4.46 -11.80 -5.02
C PHE A 251 4.42 -11.87 -3.48
N GLY A 252 4.51 -10.71 -2.84
CA GLY A 252 4.42 -10.58 -1.39
C GLY A 252 4.54 -9.15 -0.92
N GLN A 253 4.52 -8.99 0.40
CA GLN A 253 4.81 -7.72 1.05
C GLN A 253 6.30 -7.62 1.32
N TYR A 254 6.91 -6.53 0.88
CA TYR A 254 8.33 -6.26 1.00
C TYR A 254 8.58 -4.96 1.76
N MET A 255 9.77 -4.87 2.35
CA MET A 255 10.27 -3.67 2.99
C MET A 255 11.59 -3.22 2.37
N ASP A 256 11.71 -1.93 2.09
CA ASP A 256 12.98 -1.23 1.86
C ASP A 256 13.18 -0.14 2.92
N THR A 257 14.41 0.31 3.11
CA THR A 257 14.78 1.25 4.18
C THR A 257 15.51 2.48 3.65
N SER A 258 15.40 3.58 4.39
CA SER A 258 16.09 4.83 4.10
C SER A 258 16.37 5.62 5.38
N PRO A 259 17.52 6.32 5.48
CA PRO A 259 17.79 7.25 6.59
C PRO A 259 16.94 8.52 6.55
N ASP A 260 16.54 8.96 5.35
CA ASP A 260 15.92 10.27 5.12
C ASP A 260 14.58 10.19 4.36
N GLY A 261 14.16 8.99 3.94
CA GLY A 261 12.94 8.78 3.16
C GLY A 261 13.05 9.19 1.69
N ILE A 262 14.24 9.58 1.22
CA ILE A 262 14.51 9.99 -0.17
C ILE A 262 15.51 9.02 -0.82
N HIS A 263 16.58 8.67 -0.11
CA HIS A 263 17.62 7.76 -0.59
C HIS A 263 17.37 6.36 -0.04
N TRP A 264 16.71 5.52 -0.84
CA TRP A 264 16.36 4.14 -0.47
C TRP A 264 17.45 3.15 -0.89
N THR A 265 17.56 2.01 -0.19
CA THR A 265 18.60 1.02 -0.54
C THR A 265 18.35 0.37 -1.90
N ARG A 266 17.09 0.33 -2.35
CA ARG A 266 16.61 -0.37 -3.55
C ARG A 266 16.94 -1.87 -3.52
N ARG A 267 16.96 -2.45 -2.32
CA ARG A 267 17.15 -3.88 -2.06
C ARG A 267 16.03 -4.40 -1.14
N PRO A 268 14.77 -4.35 -1.61
CA PRO A 268 13.63 -4.73 -0.79
C PRO A 268 13.73 -6.20 -0.36
N GLN A 269 13.48 -6.45 0.93
CA GLN A 269 13.41 -7.78 1.52
C GLN A 269 11.95 -8.15 1.80
N ARG A 270 11.55 -9.38 1.45
CA ARG A 270 10.19 -9.85 1.69
C ARG A 270 9.95 -10.02 3.18
N LEU A 271 8.85 -9.44 3.66
CA LEU A 271 8.31 -9.65 5.00
C LEU A 271 7.45 -10.93 5.03
N MET A 272 6.62 -11.10 3.99
CA MET A 272 5.81 -12.29 3.82
C MET A 272 5.35 -12.47 2.37
N ALA A 273 5.24 -13.72 1.93
CA ALA A 273 4.52 -14.05 0.70
C ALA A 273 3.05 -13.62 0.75
N ALA A 274 2.49 -13.25 -0.41
CA ALA A 274 1.10 -12.85 -0.52
C ALA A 274 0.17 -14.04 -0.19
N ARG A 275 -0.90 -13.79 0.58
CA ARG A 275 -1.93 -14.80 0.90
C ARG A 275 -3.26 -14.54 0.18
N GLY A 276 -3.23 -13.69 -0.86
CA GLY A 276 -4.38 -13.29 -1.67
C GLY A 276 -4.76 -11.82 -1.48
N GLY A 277 -4.95 -11.10 -2.59
CA GLY A 277 -5.25 -9.67 -2.61
C GLY A 277 -4.06 -8.75 -2.30
N ASP A 278 -4.31 -7.45 -2.28
CA ASP A 278 -3.33 -6.41 -1.95
C ASP A 278 -3.40 -6.04 -0.46
N TYR A 279 -2.26 -6.10 0.23
CA TYR A 279 -2.09 -5.60 1.59
C TYR A 279 -1.52 -4.18 1.55
N MET A 280 -2.37 -3.18 1.80
CA MET A 280 -2.00 -1.77 1.68
C MET A 280 -2.16 -1.04 3.00
N MET A 281 -1.58 0.16 3.11
CA MET A 281 -1.76 1.09 4.24
C MET A 281 -1.28 0.50 5.56
N VAL A 282 0.02 0.16 5.64
CA VAL A 282 0.63 -0.29 6.88
C VAL A 282 0.74 0.87 7.87
N THR A 283 0.37 0.65 9.13
CA THR A 283 0.56 1.63 10.20
C THR A 283 1.48 1.06 11.26
N ARG A 284 2.26 1.94 11.89
CA ARG A 284 3.05 1.59 13.06
C ARG A 284 2.14 1.26 14.24
N ASP A 285 2.42 0.17 14.93
CA ASP A 285 1.84 -0.12 16.24
C ASP A 285 2.64 0.60 17.32
N HIS A 286 2.21 1.81 17.64
CA HIS A 286 2.82 2.63 18.69
C HIS A 286 2.78 2.01 20.08
N ARG A 287 1.90 1.03 20.35
CA ARG A 287 1.80 0.39 21.68
C ARG A 287 2.94 -0.60 21.88
N ASN A 288 3.28 -1.32 20.81
CA ASN A 288 4.28 -2.38 20.82
C ASN A 288 5.62 -1.96 20.21
N LYS A 289 5.71 -0.74 19.67
CA LYS A 289 6.88 -0.22 18.93
C LYS A 289 7.26 -1.13 17.75
N GLN A 290 6.25 -1.57 17.00
CA GLN A 290 6.38 -2.48 15.84
C GLN A 290 5.76 -1.89 14.59
#